data_AF-A0A2S3IS20-F1
#
_entry.id   AF-A0A2S3IS20-F1
#
_cell.length_a   1.000
_cell.length_b   1.000
_cell.length_c   1.000
_cell.angle_alpha   90.00
_cell.angle_beta   90.00
_cell.angle_gamma   90.00
#
_symmetry.space_group_name_H-M   'P 1'
#
loop_
_entity.id
_entity.type
_entity.pdbx_description
1 polymer ?
#
loop_
_entity_poly.entity_id
_entity_poly.type
_entity_poly.pdbx_seq_one_letter_code
_entity_poly.pdbx_strand_id
1 'polypeptide(L)'
;MAEVEDKLKDYEIIREGEAEILQLKKNAVFFNPVQALAASGLRSLRYACEVDGLGKVVALDIDKASIECCKRNIKFNGASATSKVEAHVADARVYMLTHPKEFDVVDIDPYGSPSVFLDSAVQAVADGGLLMCTATDMAVLCGTNGEVCYSKYGSYPTKGKYCHEMALRILLASIESHANRYKRYIVPVLSVFMDFYVRVFVRVFTSASEIKNTPLKLSYIYQCVGCDSFHLQCLGRTISKNSTVKHAPAIGPVVPQECSDCGKKFNVGGPIWSAPIHDQDWVVSTLAGVKSMKDRYPAYDKITSVLTTVSEELHDAPLFFSLHNIAGTVKCMSPSLVMFRSAVLNAGYRISSTHVNPLGVKSDAPWDVIWDIMRCWVKNHPIKEQPHDSPGTAILSKSPTLEVDFSRAVAALSKAQMKKVKRFLPNPERHWGPKVRAGRKITSKHVSLLGPEAINSILNGAVSHEDGNGAALDKPAPEPEGIKDDEPSTKRQKTGDDEEANEP
;
A
#
# COMPACT_ATOMS: atom_id res chain seq x y z
N MET A 1 -33.50 -38.40 -21.19
CA MET A 1 -33.83 -37.11 -21.84
C MET A 1 -34.14 -36.03 -20.82
N ALA A 2 -34.95 -36.31 -19.78
CA ALA A 2 -35.23 -35.35 -18.70
C ALA A 2 -33.99 -34.79 -17.96
N GLU A 3 -32.93 -35.58 -17.74
CA GLU A 3 -31.67 -35.10 -17.12
C GLU A 3 -30.83 -34.17 -18.01
N VAL A 4 -31.01 -34.24 -19.33
CA VAL A 4 -30.30 -33.38 -20.29
C VAL A 4 -31.06 -32.06 -20.47
N GLU A 5 -32.40 -32.13 -20.49
CA GLU A 5 -33.27 -30.95 -20.52
C GLU A 5 -33.11 -30.07 -19.29
N ASP A 6 -32.88 -30.65 -18.10
CA ASP A 6 -32.69 -29.87 -16.87
C ASP A 6 -31.35 -29.11 -16.87
N LYS A 7 -30.30 -29.67 -17.49
CA LYS A 7 -28.98 -29.02 -17.65
C LYS A 7 -28.95 -27.93 -18.73
N LEU A 8 -29.88 -27.96 -19.68
CA LEU A 8 -29.98 -26.98 -20.77
C LEU A 8 -30.84 -25.76 -20.41
N LYS A 9 -31.53 -25.77 -19.27
CA LYS A 9 -32.39 -24.64 -18.85
C LYS A 9 -31.64 -23.31 -18.75
N ASP A 10 -30.36 -23.35 -18.37
CA ASP A 10 -29.50 -22.18 -18.19
C ASP A 10 -28.79 -21.73 -19.47
N TYR A 11 -28.99 -22.41 -20.61
CA TYR A 11 -28.35 -22.11 -21.89
C TYR A 11 -29.36 -21.75 -22.99
N GLU A 12 -29.03 -20.75 -23.78
CA GLU A 12 -29.61 -20.40 -25.08
C GLU A 12 -28.81 -21.11 -26.17
N ILE A 13 -29.49 -21.77 -27.08
CA ILE A 13 -28.86 -22.43 -28.23
C ILE A 13 -28.82 -21.43 -29.37
N ILE A 14 -27.62 -20.99 -29.76
CA ILE A 14 -27.39 -20.19 -30.96
C ILE A 14 -26.95 -21.12 -32.08
N ARG A 15 -27.60 -21.01 -33.23
CA ARG A 15 -27.22 -21.75 -34.42
C ARG A 15 -26.37 -20.88 -35.34
N GLU A 16 -25.12 -21.29 -35.54
CA GLU A 16 -24.15 -20.67 -36.44
C GLU A 16 -23.82 -21.71 -37.54
N GLY A 17 -24.52 -21.63 -38.67
CA GLY A 17 -24.46 -22.66 -39.72
C GLY A 17 -25.06 -23.99 -39.23
N GLU A 18 -24.30 -25.09 -39.35
CA GLU A 18 -24.69 -26.41 -38.83
C GLU A 18 -24.29 -26.62 -37.35
N ALA A 19 -23.57 -25.67 -36.73
CA ALA A 19 -23.17 -25.78 -35.35
C ALA A 19 -24.23 -25.24 -34.39
N GLU A 20 -24.55 -26.01 -33.36
CA GLU A 20 -25.36 -25.57 -32.22
C GLU A 20 -24.44 -25.16 -31.07
N ILE A 21 -24.45 -23.88 -30.71
CA ILE A 21 -23.62 -23.28 -29.66
C ILE A 21 -24.49 -23.05 -28.43
N LEU A 22 -24.08 -23.61 -27.30
CA LEU A 22 -24.73 -23.37 -25.99
C LEU A 22 -24.14 -22.12 -25.34
N GLN A 23 -24.89 -21.02 -25.33
CA GLN A 23 -24.54 -19.79 -24.64
C GLN A 23 -25.35 -19.67 -23.34
N LEU A 24 -24.74 -19.33 -22.20
CA LEU A 24 -25.52 -19.17 -20.96
C LEU A 24 -26.56 -18.03 -21.08
N LYS A 25 -27.81 -18.27 -20.68
CA LYS A 25 -28.90 -17.28 -20.61
C LYS A 25 -28.63 -16.17 -19.62
N LYS A 26 -27.86 -16.45 -18.58
CA LYS A 26 -27.30 -15.42 -17.70
C LYS A 26 -25.97 -14.98 -18.27
N ASN A 27 -25.67 -13.68 -18.20
CA ASN A 27 -24.30 -13.15 -18.27
C ASN A 27 -23.49 -13.67 -17.08
N ALA A 28 -23.27 -14.98 -17.00
CA ALA A 28 -22.37 -15.62 -16.09
C ALA A 28 -20.96 -15.30 -16.61
N VAL A 29 -20.45 -14.14 -16.21
CA VAL A 29 -19.05 -13.79 -16.45
C VAL A 29 -18.23 -14.73 -15.59
N PHE A 30 -17.60 -15.73 -16.22
CA PHE A 30 -16.59 -16.53 -15.55
C PHE A 30 -15.32 -15.72 -15.47
N PHE A 31 -14.90 -15.34 -14.27
CA PHE A 31 -13.62 -14.66 -14.10
C PHE A 31 -12.48 -15.67 -14.15
N ASN A 32 -11.49 -15.43 -15.00
CA ASN A 32 -10.24 -16.20 -15.07
C ASN A 32 -9.09 -15.47 -14.35
N PRO A 33 -8.82 -15.76 -13.07
CA PRO A 33 -7.71 -15.16 -12.34
C PRO A 33 -6.36 -15.82 -12.63
N VAL A 34 -5.31 -15.01 -12.66
CA VAL A 34 -3.92 -15.45 -12.48
C VAL A 34 -3.36 -14.93 -11.15
N GLN A 35 -2.85 -15.85 -10.32
CA GLN A 35 -2.01 -15.52 -9.17
C GLN A 35 -0.55 -15.65 -9.60
N ALA A 36 0.12 -14.52 -9.79
CA ALA A 36 1.47 -14.44 -10.33
C ALA A 36 2.54 -15.07 -9.39
N LEU A 37 2.32 -15.03 -8.08
CA LEU A 37 3.21 -15.61 -7.07
C LEU A 37 2.39 -16.46 -6.09
N ALA A 38 2.28 -17.75 -6.39
CA ALA A 38 1.34 -18.65 -5.75
C ALA A 38 1.84 -19.23 -4.43
N ALA A 39 3.15 -19.46 -4.28
CA ALA A 39 3.75 -20.19 -3.17
C ALA A 39 2.99 -21.50 -2.89
N SER A 40 2.31 -21.61 -1.75
CA SER A 40 1.50 -22.79 -1.39
C SER A 40 0.17 -22.91 -2.13
N GLY A 41 -0.19 -21.93 -2.96
CA GLY A 41 -1.48 -21.86 -3.65
C GLY A 41 -2.62 -21.31 -2.80
N LEU A 42 -2.36 -20.88 -1.56
CA LEU A 42 -3.40 -20.48 -0.59
C LEU A 42 -4.47 -19.56 -1.21
N ARG A 43 -4.06 -18.52 -1.92
CA ARG A 43 -5.00 -17.54 -2.48
C ARG A 43 -5.77 -18.10 -3.68
N SER A 44 -5.09 -18.80 -4.58
CA SER A 44 -5.72 -19.49 -5.72
C SER A 44 -6.78 -20.50 -5.27
N LEU A 45 -6.48 -21.25 -4.20
CA LEU A 45 -7.43 -22.20 -3.59
C LEU A 45 -8.64 -21.48 -3.00
N ARG A 46 -8.41 -20.39 -2.25
CA ARG A 46 -9.52 -19.58 -1.70
C ARG A 46 -10.36 -18.97 -2.80
N TYR A 47 -9.76 -18.49 -3.90
CA TYR A 47 -10.53 -18.04 -5.07
C TYR A 47 -11.43 -19.17 -5.59
N ALA A 48 -10.87 -20.33 -5.89
CA ALA A 48 -11.62 -21.46 -6.43
C ALA A 48 -12.76 -21.97 -5.52
N CYS A 49 -12.55 -21.93 -4.20
CA CYS A 49 -13.48 -22.45 -3.21
C CYS A 49 -14.49 -21.41 -2.69
N GLU A 50 -14.14 -20.13 -2.65
CA GLU A 50 -14.92 -19.09 -1.98
C GLU A 50 -15.54 -18.08 -2.94
N VAL A 51 -15.18 -18.07 -4.23
CA VAL A 51 -15.75 -17.16 -5.22
C VAL A 51 -16.68 -17.92 -6.17
N ASP A 52 -17.95 -17.56 -6.11
CA ASP A 52 -19.00 -18.12 -6.96
C ASP A 52 -18.85 -17.60 -8.40
N GLY A 53 -19.12 -18.45 -9.40
CA GLY A 53 -18.97 -18.08 -10.81
C GLY A 53 -17.53 -17.91 -11.29
N LEU A 54 -16.53 -18.31 -10.49
CA LEU A 54 -15.13 -18.30 -10.93
C LEU A 54 -14.89 -19.40 -11.96
N GLY A 55 -14.19 -19.04 -13.05
CA GLY A 55 -13.68 -19.99 -14.02
C GLY A 55 -12.40 -20.68 -13.53
N LYS A 56 -11.45 -20.84 -14.43
CA LYS A 56 -10.13 -21.41 -14.16
C LYS A 56 -9.25 -20.41 -13.41
N VAL A 57 -8.37 -20.91 -12.54
CA VAL A 57 -7.40 -20.15 -11.76
C VAL A 57 -6.01 -20.61 -12.12
N VAL A 58 -5.18 -19.71 -12.64
CA VAL A 58 -3.78 -20.01 -12.96
C VAL A 58 -2.89 -19.60 -11.78
N ALA A 59 -2.24 -20.57 -11.15
CA ALA A 59 -1.33 -20.38 -10.04
C ALA A 59 0.13 -20.53 -10.51
N LEU A 60 0.91 -19.45 -10.47
CA LEU A 60 2.29 -19.43 -10.96
C LEU A 60 3.30 -19.32 -9.82
N ASP A 61 4.41 -20.02 -9.93
CA ASP A 61 5.58 -19.78 -9.09
C ASP A 61 6.84 -20.20 -9.85
N ILE A 62 7.96 -19.51 -9.62
CA ILE A 62 9.24 -19.85 -10.24
C ILE A 62 9.90 -21.04 -9.51
N ASP A 63 9.57 -21.22 -8.22
CA ASP A 63 10.10 -22.32 -7.42
C ASP A 63 9.27 -23.61 -7.62
N LYS A 64 9.96 -24.64 -8.12
CA LYS A 64 9.36 -25.96 -8.33
C LYS A 64 8.83 -26.56 -7.03
N ALA A 65 9.51 -26.37 -5.90
CA ALA A 65 9.07 -26.93 -4.62
C ALA A 65 7.74 -26.31 -4.16
N SER A 66 7.59 -25.00 -4.35
CA SER A 66 6.36 -24.26 -4.10
C SER A 66 5.21 -24.78 -4.96
N ILE A 67 5.42 -25.02 -6.25
CA ILE A 67 4.39 -25.60 -7.13
C ILE A 67 4.01 -27.04 -6.72
N GLU A 68 4.97 -27.88 -6.31
CA GLU A 68 4.63 -29.22 -5.81
C GLU A 68 3.86 -29.16 -4.48
N CYS A 69 4.12 -28.14 -3.64
CA CYS A 69 3.29 -27.84 -2.48
C CYS A 69 1.87 -27.41 -2.89
N CYS A 70 1.75 -26.48 -3.84
CA CYS A 70 0.49 -26.01 -4.39
C CYS A 70 -0.35 -27.17 -4.95
N LYS A 71 0.23 -28.04 -5.78
CA LYS A 71 -0.44 -29.24 -6.32
C LYS A 71 -0.95 -30.19 -5.24
N ARG A 72 -0.18 -30.40 -4.16
CA ARG A 72 -0.65 -31.20 -3.02
C ARG A 72 -1.86 -30.54 -2.34
N ASN A 73 -1.82 -29.22 -2.14
CA ASN A 73 -2.93 -28.48 -1.55
C ASN A 73 -4.18 -28.45 -2.45
N ILE A 74 -4.02 -28.38 -3.78
CA ILE A 74 -5.13 -28.51 -4.74
C ILE A 74 -5.83 -29.85 -4.55
N LYS A 75 -5.07 -30.96 -4.53
CA LYS A 75 -5.63 -32.30 -4.30
C LYS A 75 -6.31 -32.41 -2.93
N PHE A 76 -5.71 -31.83 -1.89
CA PHE A 76 -6.24 -31.85 -0.54
C PHE A 76 -7.61 -31.14 -0.42
N ASN A 77 -7.83 -30.07 -1.17
CA ASN A 77 -9.11 -29.32 -1.17
C ASN A 77 -10.18 -29.92 -2.10
N GLY A 78 -9.92 -31.10 -2.68
CA GLY A 78 -10.92 -31.91 -3.39
C GLY A 78 -11.28 -31.40 -4.79
N ALA A 79 -12.44 -31.86 -5.27
CA ALA A 79 -12.86 -31.72 -6.67
C ALA A 79 -13.07 -30.25 -7.09
N SER A 80 -13.55 -29.39 -6.19
CA SER A 80 -13.76 -27.96 -6.50
C SER A 80 -12.44 -27.26 -6.83
N ALA A 81 -11.40 -27.48 -6.03
CA ALA A 81 -10.08 -26.92 -6.30
C ALA A 81 -9.41 -27.59 -7.52
N THR A 82 -9.51 -28.92 -7.63
CA THR A 82 -8.86 -29.68 -8.70
C THR A 82 -9.40 -29.37 -10.09
N SER A 83 -10.70 -29.06 -10.20
CA SER A 83 -11.34 -28.71 -11.48
C SER A 83 -11.09 -27.26 -11.91
N LYS A 84 -10.67 -26.38 -10.99
CA LYS A 84 -10.53 -24.95 -11.25
C LYS A 84 -9.09 -24.46 -11.24
N VAL A 85 -8.20 -25.02 -10.42
CA VAL A 85 -6.85 -24.47 -10.22
C VAL A 85 -5.82 -25.26 -11.01
N GLU A 86 -5.05 -24.56 -11.84
CA GLU A 86 -3.88 -25.10 -12.52
C GLU A 86 -2.60 -24.42 -12.05
N ALA A 87 -1.64 -25.24 -11.62
CA ALA A 87 -0.38 -24.78 -11.06
C ALA A 87 0.78 -25.02 -12.02
N HIS A 88 1.51 -23.96 -12.38
CA HIS A 88 2.62 -24.01 -13.33
C HIS A 88 3.91 -23.46 -12.74
N VAL A 89 5.02 -24.14 -13.03
CA VAL A 89 6.36 -23.60 -12.77
C VAL A 89 6.70 -22.64 -13.90
N ALA A 90 6.71 -21.34 -13.62
CA ALA A 90 6.98 -20.31 -14.63
C ALA A 90 7.47 -19.01 -13.99
N ASP A 91 8.25 -18.23 -14.75
CA ASP A 91 8.46 -16.83 -14.42
C ASP A 91 7.18 -16.05 -14.74
N ALA A 92 6.55 -15.50 -13.71
CA ALA A 92 5.29 -14.77 -13.85
C ALA A 92 5.37 -13.60 -14.83
N ARG A 93 6.52 -12.94 -14.96
CA ARG A 93 6.71 -11.81 -15.89
C ARG A 93 6.60 -12.29 -17.34
N VAL A 94 7.28 -13.39 -17.65
CA VAL A 94 7.27 -13.98 -19.00
C VAL A 94 5.89 -14.54 -19.30
N TYR A 95 5.32 -15.31 -18.36
CA TYR A 95 4.00 -15.91 -18.53
C TYR A 95 2.93 -14.84 -18.77
N MET A 96 2.85 -13.79 -17.95
CA MET A 96 1.90 -12.71 -18.16
C MET A 96 2.11 -11.98 -19.50
N LEU A 97 3.37 -11.79 -19.93
CA LEU A 97 3.69 -11.12 -21.20
C LEU A 97 3.26 -11.94 -22.42
N THR A 98 3.31 -13.28 -22.35
CA THR A 98 2.90 -14.17 -23.45
C THR A 98 1.38 -14.44 -23.48
N HIS A 99 0.63 -13.96 -22.48
CA HIS A 99 -0.83 -14.13 -22.37
C HIS A 99 -1.51 -12.74 -22.25
N PRO A 100 -1.35 -11.85 -23.24
CA PRO A 100 -1.89 -10.49 -23.17
C PRO A 100 -3.42 -10.51 -23.20
N LYS A 101 -4.03 -9.71 -22.30
CA LYS A 101 -5.48 -9.54 -22.14
C LYS A 101 -6.27 -10.83 -21.91
N GLU A 102 -5.62 -11.86 -21.36
CA GLU A 102 -6.25 -13.17 -21.14
C GLU A 102 -6.98 -13.28 -19.80
N PHE A 103 -6.56 -12.50 -18.79
CA PHE A 103 -7.03 -12.67 -17.42
C PHE A 103 -7.98 -11.56 -16.99
N ASP A 104 -9.19 -11.90 -16.56
CA ASP A 104 -10.11 -10.93 -15.98
C ASP A 104 -9.60 -10.37 -14.65
N VAL A 105 -8.79 -11.16 -13.94
CA VAL A 105 -8.17 -10.77 -12.67
C VAL A 105 -6.69 -11.14 -12.66
N VAL A 106 -5.83 -10.18 -12.36
CA VAL A 106 -4.39 -10.41 -12.17
C VAL A 106 -4.04 -10.05 -10.73
N ASP A 107 -3.44 -10.98 -9.99
CA ASP A 107 -3.03 -10.76 -8.60
C ASP A 107 -1.52 -10.89 -8.41
N ILE A 108 -0.90 -9.77 -8.03
CA ILE A 108 0.52 -9.61 -7.80
C ILE A 108 0.77 -9.41 -6.31
N ASP A 109 1.45 -10.38 -5.71
CA ASP A 109 1.82 -10.36 -4.30
C ASP A 109 3.23 -10.90 -4.06
N PRO A 110 4.26 -10.12 -4.39
CA PRO A 110 5.63 -10.52 -4.22
C PRO A 110 6.15 -10.20 -2.81
N TYR A 111 7.25 -10.85 -2.46
CA TYR A 111 8.07 -10.39 -1.35
C TYR A 111 8.78 -9.07 -1.72
N GLY A 112 8.31 -7.96 -1.16
CA GLY A 112 8.91 -6.64 -1.36
C GLY A 112 8.17 -5.82 -2.42
N SER A 113 8.84 -5.54 -3.53
CA SER A 113 8.35 -4.63 -4.58
C SER A 113 7.63 -5.37 -5.71
N PRO A 114 6.45 -4.90 -6.15
CA PRO A 114 5.80 -5.38 -7.36
C PRO A 114 6.30 -4.72 -8.65
N SER A 115 7.17 -3.70 -8.58
CA SER A 115 7.56 -2.87 -9.72
C SER A 115 7.97 -3.64 -10.98
N VAL A 116 8.74 -4.71 -10.82
CA VAL A 116 9.27 -5.53 -11.94
C VAL A 116 8.21 -6.39 -12.64
N PHE A 117 7.02 -6.54 -12.04
CA PHE A 117 5.92 -7.32 -12.60
C PHE A 117 4.87 -6.44 -13.28
N LEU A 118 4.86 -5.13 -12.99
CA LEU A 118 3.77 -4.23 -13.40
C LEU A 118 3.59 -4.15 -14.91
N ASP A 119 4.69 -4.14 -15.67
CA ASP A 119 4.67 -4.05 -17.13
C ASP A 119 3.94 -5.24 -17.78
N SER A 120 4.26 -6.46 -17.33
CA SER A 120 3.55 -7.67 -17.77
C SER A 120 2.11 -7.70 -17.27
N ALA A 121 1.87 -7.26 -16.03
CA ALA A 121 0.55 -7.27 -15.40
C ALA A 121 -0.49 -6.45 -16.15
N VAL A 122 -0.13 -5.19 -16.47
CA VAL A 122 -1.03 -4.27 -17.17
C VAL A 122 -1.29 -4.69 -18.61
N GLN A 123 -0.48 -5.59 -19.17
CA GLN A 123 -0.71 -6.18 -20.49
C GLN A 123 -1.58 -7.44 -20.40
N ALA A 124 -1.34 -8.28 -19.39
CA ALA A 124 -2.05 -9.55 -19.20
C ALA A 124 -3.51 -9.40 -18.78
N VAL A 125 -3.84 -8.35 -18.01
CA VAL A 125 -5.22 -8.10 -17.59
C VAL A 125 -6.12 -7.77 -18.78
N ALA A 126 -7.29 -8.39 -18.86
CA ALA A 126 -8.32 -8.12 -19.86
C ALA A 126 -8.83 -6.67 -19.77
N ASP A 127 -9.49 -6.19 -20.82
CA ASP A 127 -10.04 -4.84 -20.80
C ASP A 127 -11.18 -4.70 -19.78
N GLY A 128 -11.06 -3.74 -18.86
CA GLY A 128 -11.97 -3.60 -17.73
C GLY A 128 -11.78 -4.63 -16.62
N GLY A 129 -10.78 -5.51 -16.72
CA GLY A 129 -10.40 -6.49 -15.70
C GLY A 129 -9.78 -5.84 -14.46
N LEU A 130 -9.62 -6.63 -13.40
CA LEU A 130 -9.14 -6.22 -12.09
C LEU A 130 -7.67 -6.58 -11.89
N LEU A 131 -6.82 -5.60 -11.65
CA LEU A 131 -5.44 -5.78 -11.20
C LEU A 131 -5.36 -5.53 -9.68
N MET A 132 -4.92 -6.55 -8.96
CA MET A 132 -4.67 -6.53 -7.53
C MET A 132 -3.17 -6.54 -7.29
N CYS A 133 -2.65 -5.57 -6.57
CA CYS A 133 -1.22 -5.39 -6.41
C CYS A 133 -0.86 -5.12 -4.94
N THR A 134 0.10 -5.88 -4.41
CA THR A 134 0.60 -5.75 -3.05
C THR A 134 2.05 -5.30 -3.07
N ALA A 135 2.39 -4.36 -2.19
CA ALA A 135 3.77 -3.98 -1.93
C ALA A 135 4.06 -4.08 -0.43
N THR A 136 5.10 -4.81 -0.07
CA THR A 136 5.52 -5.01 1.32
C THR A 136 6.81 -4.26 1.65
N ASP A 137 7.43 -3.58 0.69
CA ASP A 137 8.67 -2.80 0.91
C ASP A 137 8.40 -1.38 1.44
N MET A 138 7.63 -1.30 2.53
CA MET A 138 7.22 -0.02 3.14
C MET A 138 8.38 0.89 3.54
N ALA A 139 9.56 0.35 3.89
CA ALA A 139 10.75 1.18 4.15
C ALA A 139 11.16 2.01 2.93
N VAL A 140 10.96 1.48 1.72
CA VAL A 140 11.21 2.18 0.46
C VAL A 140 10.11 3.20 0.23
N LEU A 141 8.85 2.76 0.23
CA LEU A 141 7.68 3.60 -0.08
C LEU A 141 7.43 4.74 0.93
N CYS A 142 7.81 4.55 2.21
CA CYS A 142 7.69 5.57 3.26
C CYS A 142 8.91 6.49 3.39
N GLY A 143 9.91 6.37 2.49
CA GLY A 143 11.02 7.30 2.39
C GLY A 143 12.18 7.12 3.35
N THR A 144 12.39 5.91 3.88
CA THR A 144 13.68 5.57 4.52
C THR A 144 14.79 5.52 3.47
N ASN A 145 14.53 4.90 2.31
CA ASN A 145 15.45 4.76 1.18
C ASN A 145 14.81 5.38 -0.08
N GLY A 146 14.79 6.72 -0.15
CA GLY A 146 14.06 7.47 -1.18
C GLY A 146 14.60 7.25 -2.59
N GLU A 147 15.91 7.11 -2.73
CA GLU A 147 16.61 6.78 -3.98
C GLU A 147 16.19 5.42 -4.55
N VAL A 148 16.00 4.43 -3.67
CA VAL A 148 15.49 3.11 -4.07
C VAL A 148 14.03 3.21 -4.50
N CYS A 149 13.24 4.08 -3.86
CA CYS A 149 11.84 4.31 -4.24
C CYS A 149 11.76 4.95 -5.63
N TYR A 150 12.62 5.92 -5.92
CA TYR A 150 12.70 6.53 -7.23
C TYR A 150 13.07 5.50 -8.31
N SER A 151 14.09 4.66 -8.06
CA SER A 151 14.50 3.63 -9.01
C SER A 151 13.41 2.58 -9.29
N LYS A 152 12.65 2.17 -8.27
CA LYS A 152 11.62 1.12 -8.41
C LYS A 152 10.28 1.66 -8.91
N TYR A 153 9.86 2.83 -8.45
CA TYR A 153 8.49 3.33 -8.62
C TYR A 153 8.42 4.64 -9.41
N GLY A 154 9.55 5.27 -9.76
CA GLY A 154 9.58 6.55 -10.47
C GLY A 154 9.09 7.72 -9.63
N SER A 155 9.13 7.61 -8.30
CA SER A 155 8.63 8.62 -7.37
C SER A 155 9.53 8.77 -6.15
N TYR A 156 9.72 10.02 -5.71
CA TYR A 156 10.54 10.34 -4.54
C TYR A 156 9.67 10.58 -3.30
N PRO A 157 9.72 9.73 -2.26
CA PRO A 157 8.89 9.88 -1.07
C PRO A 157 9.34 11.04 -0.18
N THR A 158 8.37 11.74 0.44
CA THR A 158 8.64 12.74 1.48
C THR A 158 8.49 12.10 2.86
N LYS A 159 9.21 12.62 3.86
CA LYS A 159 9.13 12.13 5.26
C LYS A 159 7.90 12.67 6.02
N GLY A 160 6.78 12.82 5.32
CA GLY A 160 5.52 13.29 5.91
C GLY A 160 4.89 12.23 6.82
N LYS A 161 4.04 12.67 7.76
CA LYS A 161 3.29 11.77 8.66
C LYS A 161 2.25 10.92 7.93
N TYR A 162 1.96 11.30 6.68
CA TYR A 162 1.09 10.61 5.75
C TYR A 162 1.77 9.51 4.92
N CYS A 163 2.98 9.06 5.30
CA CYS A 163 3.79 8.13 4.53
C CYS A 163 3.06 6.84 4.09
N HIS A 164 2.15 6.29 4.91
CA HIS A 164 1.37 5.10 4.54
C HIS A 164 0.37 5.36 3.40
N GLU A 165 -0.27 6.53 3.38
CA GLU A 165 -1.12 6.91 2.24
C GLU A 165 -0.27 7.29 1.03
N MET A 166 0.86 7.95 1.25
CA MET A 166 1.80 8.27 0.18
C MET A 166 2.28 6.98 -0.52
N ALA A 167 2.55 5.91 0.22
CA ALA A 167 2.89 4.61 -0.33
C ALA A 167 1.81 4.06 -1.28
N LEU A 168 0.53 4.15 -0.89
CA LEU A 168 -0.60 3.77 -1.78
C LEU A 168 -0.59 4.61 -3.05
N ARG A 169 -0.40 5.92 -2.93
CA ARG A 169 -0.43 6.87 -4.05
C ARG A 169 0.79 6.74 -4.97
N ILE A 170 1.96 6.39 -4.44
CA ILE A 170 3.16 6.06 -5.22
C ILE A 170 2.92 4.77 -6.02
N LEU A 171 2.36 3.74 -5.38
CA LEU A 171 2.06 2.48 -6.06
C LEU A 171 1.06 2.69 -7.20
N LEU A 172 -0.02 3.45 -6.97
CA LEU A 172 -0.99 3.79 -8.02
C LEU A 172 -0.35 4.57 -9.17
N ALA A 173 0.47 5.59 -8.88
CA ALA A 173 1.19 6.34 -9.90
C ALA A 173 2.13 5.44 -10.73
N SER A 174 2.81 4.50 -10.06
CA SER A 174 3.67 3.53 -10.74
C SER A 174 2.86 2.63 -11.67
N ILE A 175 1.73 2.06 -11.23
CA ILE A 175 0.88 1.21 -12.07
C ILE A 175 0.33 2.00 -13.28
N GLU A 176 -0.18 3.22 -13.06
CA GLU A 176 -0.66 4.10 -14.13
C GLU A 176 0.46 4.39 -15.16
N SER A 177 1.68 4.66 -14.70
CA SER A 177 2.81 4.93 -15.59
C SER A 177 3.21 3.74 -16.48
N HIS A 178 2.99 2.50 -16.00
CA HIS A 178 3.20 1.29 -16.80
C HIS A 178 2.04 1.10 -17.78
N ALA A 179 0.78 1.25 -17.33
CA ALA A 179 -0.40 1.12 -18.17
C ALA A 179 -0.40 2.12 -19.35
N ASN A 180 -0.02 3.37 -19.10
CA ASN A 180 -0.03 4.43 -20.10
C ASN A 180 0.82 4.14 -21.33
N ARG A 181 1.93 3.41 -21.18
CA ARG A 181 2.83 3.02 -22.29
C ARG A 181 2.11 2.15 -23.33
N TYR A 182 1.04 1.48 -22.91
CA TYR A 182 0.22 0.58 -23.72
C TYR A 182 -1.14 1.19 -24.10
N LYS A 183 -1.31 2.52 -23.98
CA LYS A 183 -2.59 3.23 -24.18
C LYS A 183 -3.69 2.75 -23.23
N ARG A 184 -3.30 2.27 -22.05
CA ARG A 184 -4.19 1.80 -20.99
C ARG A 184 -4.11 2.75 -19.80
N TYR A 185 -5.15 2.77 -18.99
CA TYR A 185 -5.22 3.58 -17.77
C TYR A 185 -5.89 2.79 -16.65
N ILE A 186 -5.64 3.20 -15.41
CA ILE A 186 -6.22 2.57 -14.23
C ILE A 186 -7.39 3.38 -13.67
N VAL A 187 -8.34 2.67 -13.07
CA VAL A 187 -9.40 3.21 -12.23
C VAL A 187 -9.29 2.55 -10.86
N PRO A 188 -8.80 3.24 -9.82
CA PRO A 188 -8.70 2.68 -8.47
C PRO A 188 -10.08 2.36 -7.88
N VAL A 189 -10.24 1.14 -7.37
CA VAL A 189 -11.47 0.66 -6.73
C VAL A 189 -11.34 0.69 -5.21
N LEU A 190 -10.22 0.18 -4.70
CA LEU A 190 -9.93 0.13 -3.26
C LEU A 190 -8.41 0.17 -3.07
N SER A 191 -7.96 0.88 -2.03
CA SER A 191 -6.54 0.99 -1.70
C SER A 191 -6.42 0.91 -0.18
N VAL A 192 -5.68 -0.06 0.35
CA VAL A 192 -5.64 -0.31 1.80
C VAL A 192 -4.21 -0.47 2.29
N PHE A 193 -3.91 0.17 3.41
CA PHE A 193 -2.76 -0.17 4.23
C PHE A 193 -3.18 -1.16 5.31
N MET A 194 -2.51 -2.31 5.38
CA MET A 194 -2.83 -3.40 6.28
C MET A 194 -1.57 -3.83 7.04
N ASP A 195 -1.45 -3.33 8.27
CA ASP A 195 -0.35 -3.58 9.21
C ASP A 195 1.04 -3.17 8.68
N PHE A 196 1.60 -3.93 7.73
CA PHE A 196 2.97 -3.81 7.24
C PHE A 196 3.08 -3.80 5.70
N TYR A 197 1.96 -3.79 4.99
CA TYR A 197 1.93 -3.73 3.54
C TYR A 197 0.83 -2.80 3.04
N VAL A 198 0.98 -2.37 1.80
CA VAL A 198 -0.08 -1.70 1.04
C VAL A 198 -0.62 -2.62 -0.04
N ARG A 199 -1.93 -2.54 -0.29
CA ARG A 199 -2.59 -3.29 -1.35
C ARG A 199 -3.56 -2.40 -2.10
N VAL A 200 -3.47 -2.41 -3.42
CA VAL A 200 -4.35 -1.64 -4.32
C VAL A 200 -5.10 -2.58 -5.24
N PHE A 201 -6.33 -2.18 -5.55
CA PHE A 201 -7.27 -2.88 -6.43
C PHE A 201 -7.69 -1.88 -7.49
N VAL A 202 -7.33 -2.13 -8.75
CA VAL A 202 -7.57 -1.18 -9.83
C VAL A 202 -8.16 -1.88 -11.03
N ARG A 203 -9.11 -1.26 -11.72
CA ARG A 203 -9.56 -1.72 -13.04
C ARG A 203 -8.65 -1.16 -14.12
N VAL A 204 -8.37 -1.93 -15.16
CA VAL A 204 -7.48 -1.51 -16.24
C VAL A 204 -8.22 -1.48 -17.58
N PHE A 205 -8.30 -0.30 -18.18
CA PHE A 205 -9.05 -0.07 -19.42
C PHE A 205 -8.13 0.45 -20.53
N THR A 206 -8.53 0.26 -21.78
CA THR A 206 -7.83 0.74 -22.97
C THR A 206 -8.52 1.98 -23.51
N SER A 207 -7.84 3.13 -23.49
CA SER A 207 -8.35 4.36 -24.13
C SER A 207 -7.23 5.37 -24.38
N ALA A 208 -7.00 5.69 -25.65
CA ALA A 208 -6.02 6.70 -26.04
C ALA A 208 -6.45 8.15 -25.67
N SER A 209 -7.74 8.39 -25.42
CA SER A 209 -8.21 9.70 -24.94
C SER A 209 -8.00 9.85 -23.45
N GLU A 210 -8.32 8.82 -22.65
CA GLU A 210 -8.27 8.90 -21.19
C GLU A 210 -6.85 8.99 -20.63
N ILE A 211 -5.85 8.39 -21.30
CA ILE A 211 -4.44 8.54 -20.89
C ILE A 211 -3.97 10.00 -20.92
N LYS A 212 -4.62 10.87 -21.73
CA LYS A 212 -4.30 12.31 -21.76
C LYS A 212 -4.67 13.00 -20.45
N ASN A 213 -5.59 12.41 -19.67
CA ASN A 213 -5.98 12.90 -18.35
C ASN A 213 -5.02 12.46 -17.24
N THR A 214 -4.05 11.56 -17.50
CA THR A 214 -3.11 11.10 -16.46
C THR A 214 -2.35 12.23 -15.76
N PRO A 215 -1.78 13.23 -16.46
CA PRO A 215 -1.09 14.33 -15.78
C PRO A 215 -1.99 15.15 -14.83
N LEU A 216 -3.31 15.08 -14.98
CA LEU A 216 -4.29 15.72 -14.08
C LEU A 216 -4.47 14.93 -12.78
N LYS A 217 -4.14 13.63 -12.79
CA LYS A 217 -4.28 12.69 -11.67
C LYS A 217 -2.98 12.52 -10.88
N LEU A 218 -1.91 13.20 -11.29
CA LEU A 218 -0.59 13.14 -10.67
C LEU A 218 -0.21 14.51 -10.09
N SER A 219 0.46 14.50 -8.94
CA SER A 219 1.00 15.70 -8.31
C SER A 219 2.39 15.49 -7.71
N TYR A 220 3.22 16.54 -7.75
CA TYR A 220 4.35 16.70 -6.85
C TYR A 220 3.87 17.26 -5.51
N ILE A 221 4.63 17.01 -4.44
CA ILE A 221 4.35 17.48 -3.09
C ILE A 221 5.44 18.47 -2.67
N TYR A 222 5.04 19.65 -2.23
CA TYR A 222 5.88 20.57 -1.47
C TYR A 222 5.63 20.34 0.01
N GLN A 223 6.57 19.71 0.71
CA GLN A 223 6.51 19.41 2.14
C GLN A 223 7.34 20.42 2.93
N CYS A 224 6.69 21.23 3.78
CA CYS A 224 7.40 22.16 4.64
C CYS A 224 8.24 21.38 5.66
N VAL A 225 9.49 21.81 5.86
CA VAL A 225 10.43 21.18 6.81
C VAL A 225 10.25 21.69 8.25
N GLY A 226 9.47 22.76 8.45
CA GLY A 226 9.25 23.39 9.75
C GLY A 226 7.95 22.95 10.42
N CYS A 227 6.82 23.15 9.75
CA CYS A 227 5.49 23.00 10.36
C CYS A 227 4.69 21.79 9.86
N ASP A 228 5.32 20.88 9.11
CA ASP A 228 4.68 19.72 8.48
C ASP A 228 3.57 20.04 7.44
N SER A 229 3.29 21.31 7.14
CA SER A 229 2.35 21.71 6.07
C SER A 229 2.79 21.18 4.70
N PHE A 230 1.83 20.80 3.86
CA PHE A 230 2.11 20.25 2.53
C PHE A 230 1.16 20.79 1.46
N HIS A 231 1.66 20.92 0.23
CA HIS A 231 0.90 21.44 -0.91
C HIS A 231 1.12 20.56 -2.14
N LEU A 232 0.06 20.37 -2.93
CA LEU A 232 0.09 19.52 -4.12
C LEU A 232 0.19 20.36 -5.39
N GLN A 233 1.20 20.09 -6.20
CA GLN A 233 1.39 20.68 -7.53
C GLN A 233 1.00 19.63 -8.57
N CYS A 234 -0.15 19.80 -9.22
CA CYS A 234 -0.53 18.95 -10.36
C CYS A 234 0.48 19.05 -11.50
N LEU A 235 0.62 17.98 -12.29
CA LEU A 235 1.52 17.96 -13.45
C LEU A 235 0.90 18.61 -14.69
N GLY A 236 -0.41 18.43 -14.87
CA GLY A 236 -1.16 18.99 -15.99
C GLY A 236 -2.39 19.79 -15.57
N ARG A 237 -2.96 20.51 -16.55
CA ARG A 237 -4.25 21.18 -16.47
C ARG A 237 -4.99 21.06 -17.81
N THR A 238 -6.30 21.27 -17.78
CA THR A 238 -7.14 21.39 -18.97
C THR A 238 -7.45 22.86 -19.25
N ILE A 239 -7.51 23.21 -20.53
CA ILE A 239 -7.92 24.52 -21.03
C ILE A 239 -9.08 24.29 -21.99
N SER A 240 -10.27 24.74 -21.62
CA SER A 240 -11.46 24.65 -22.45
C SER A 240 -11.65 25.95 -23.23
N LYS A 241 -11.64 25.87 -24.57
CA LYS A 241 -11.99 26.98 -25.47
C LYS A 241 -12.91 26.47 -26.56
N ASN A 242 -14.05 27.13 -26.78
CA ASN A 242 -14.99 26.86 -27.87
C ASN A 242 -15.27 25.36 -28.08
N SER A 243 -15.76 24.67 -27.04
CA SER A 243 -16.04 23.22 -27.01
C SER A 243 -14.84 22.26 -27.16
N THR A 244 -13.63 22.77 -27.37
CA THR A 244 -12.41 21.96 -27.45
C THR A 244 -11.66 21.98 -26.12
N VAL A 245 -11.32 20.80 -25.59
CA VAL A 245 -10.49 20.65 -24.39
C VAL A 245 -9.05 20.40 -24.82
N LYS A 246 -8.13 21.29 -24.41
CA LYS A 246 -6.69 21.14 -24.63
C LYS A 246 -5.98 20.83 -23.31
N HIS A 247 -5.15 19.80 -23.31
CA HIS A 247 -4.26 19.48 -22.19
C HIS A 247 -2.99 20.33 -22.26
N ALA A 248 -2.58 20.89 -21.13
CA ALA A 248 -1.38 21.72 -21.00
C ALA A 248 -0.64 21.39 -19.69
N PRO A 249 0.66 21.71 -19.59
CA PRO A 249 1.37 21.68 -18.32
C PRO A 249 0.69 22.58 -17.27
N ALA A 250 0.74 22.14 -16.00
CA ALA A 250 0.29 22.96 -14.90
C ALA A 250 1.14 24.24 -14.75
N ILE A 251 0.55 25.29 -14.18
CA ILE A 251 1.29 26.50 -13.78
C ILE A 251 1.77 26.27 -12.34
N GLY A 252 3.03 26.61 -12.07
CA GLY A 252 3.63 26.45 -10.76
C GLY A 252 4.81 27.40 -10.55
N PRO A 253 5.38 27.44 -9.34
CA PRO A 253 5.00 26.63 -8.17
C PRO A 253 3.70 27.11 -7.50
N VAL A 254 2.95 26.19 -6.87
CA VAL A 254 1.77 26.50 -6.03
C VAL A 254 2.11 27.10 -4.66
N VAL A 255 3.40 27.20 -4.34
CA VAL A 255 3.92 27.77 -3.09
C VAL A 255 5.00 28.81 -3.40
N PRO A 256 5.21 29.80 -2.51
CA PRO A 256 6.39 30.65 -2.56
C PRO A 256 7.66 29.86 -2.21
N GLN A 257 8.82 30.52 -2.31
CA GLN A 257 10.12 29.91 -1.99
C GLN A 257 10.22 29.41 -0.53
N GLU A 258 9.51 30.09 0.38
CA GLU A 258 9.45 29.78 1.82
C GLU A 258 7.99 29.61 2.27
N CYS A 259 7.77 28.85 3.33
CA CYS A 259 6.42 28.59 3.85
C CYS A 259 5.77 29.88 4.35
N SER A 260 4.58 30.17 3.81
CA SER A 260 3.77 31.32 4.20
C SER A 260 3.36 31.32 5.67
N ASP A 261 3.40 30.18 6.36
CA ASP A 261 3.03 30.05 7.77
C ASP A 261 4.21 30.15 8.72
N CYS A 262 5.30 29.40 8.48
CA CYS A 262 6.43 29.31 9.41
C CYS A 262 7.77 29.85 8.87
N GLY A 263 7.85 30.28 7.62
CA GLY A 263 9.07 30.82 6.99
C GLY A 263 10.17 29.79 6.68
N LYS A 264 9.96 28.50 6.96
CA LYS A 264 10.94 27.43 6.61
C LYS A 264 10.75 26.96 5.16
N LYS A 265 11.79 26.33 4.60
CA LYS A 265 11.83 25.84 3.21
C LYS A 265 10.92 24.63 2.97
N PHE A 266 10.71 24.28 1.70
CA PHE A 266 10.00 23.08 1.27
C PHE A 266 10.95 22.03 0.69
N ASN A 267 10.75 20.77 1.05
CA ASN A 267 11.24 19.62 0.31
C ASN A 267 10.25 19.27 -0.80
N VAL A 268 10.75 18.82 -1.96
CA VAL A 268 9.91 18.35 -3.07
C VAL A 268 9.93 16.83 -3.12
N GLY A 269 8.77 16.20 -3.28
CA GLY A 269 8.64 14.77 -3.56
C GLY A 269 7.56 14.47 -4.58
N GLY A 270 7.40 13.19 -4.92
CA GLY A 270 6.50 12.70 -5.96
C GLY A 270 7.22 12.33 -7.28
N PRO A 271 6.48 12.21 -8.39
CA PRO A 271 5.03 12.40 -8.49
C PRO A 271 4.25 11.29 -7.75
N ILE A 272 3.10 11.64 -7.19
CA ILE A 272 2.16 10.70 -6.56
C ILE A 272 0.79 10.79 -7.24
N TRP A 273 -0.03 9.75 -7.10
CA TRP A 273 -1.44 9.80 -7.49
C TRP A 273 -2.21 10.74 -6.57
N SER A 274 -2.79 11.81 -7.10
CA SER A 274 -3.54 12.83 -6.35
C SER A 274 -5.05 12.77 -6.59
N ALA A 275 -5.52 11.94 -7.51
CA ALA A 275 -6.94 11.67 -7.71
C ALA A 275 -7.49 10.70 -6.62
N PRO A 276 -8.82 10.43 -6.59
CA PRO A 276 -9.41 9.42 -5.72
C PRO A 276 -8.73 8.06 -5.80
N ILE A 277 -8.62 7.40 -4.64
CA ILE A 277 -7.97 6.08 -4.50
C ILE A 277 -8.97 4.95 -4.19
N HIS A 278 -10.26 5.29 -4.14
CA HIS A 278 -11.40 4.40 -3.90
C HIS A 278 -12.56 4.76 -4.83
N ASP A 279 -13.31 3.75 -5.23
CA ASP A 279 -14.67 3.89 -5.73
C ASP A 279 -15.63 3.75 -4.54
N GLN A 280 -16.31 4.84 -4.18
CA GLN A 280 -17.15 4.87 -2.98
C GLN A 280 -18.36 3.94 -3.07
N ASP A 281 -18.99 3.84 -4.24
CA ASP A 281 -20.14 2.96 -4.44
C ASP A 281 -19.71 1.50 -4.33
N TRP A 282 -18.54 1.17 -4.89
CA TRP A 282 -17.95 -0.16 -4.76
C TRP A 282 -17.63 -0.51 -3.30
N VAL A 283 -17.04 0.43 -2.55
CA VAL A 283 -16.71 0.23 -1.13
C VAL A 283 -17.97 -0.02 -0.31
N VAL A 284 -19.01 0.80 -0.49
CA VAL A 284 -20.28 0.66 0.24
C VAL A 284 -20.97 -0.65 -0.10
N SER A 285 -21.02 -1.01 -1.39
CA SER A 285 -21.57 -2.29 -1.87
C SER A 285 -20.81 -3.48 -1.28
N THR A 286 -19.48 -3.43 -1.28
CA THR A 286 -18.62 -4.47 -0.69
C THR A 286 -18.84 -4.60 0.81
N LEU A 287 -18.93 -3.48 1.52
CA LEU A 287 -19.20 -3.46 2.96
C LEU A 287 -20.57 -4.09 3.29
N ALA A 288 -21.60 -3.81 2.48
CA ALA A 288 -22.91 -4.42 2.62
C ALA A 288 -22.85 -5.94 2.39
N GLY A 289 -22.18 -6.38 1.33
CA GLY A 289 -22.00 -7.80 1.02
C GLY A 289 -21.25 -8.57 2.10
N VAL A 290 -20.15 -8.01 2.62
CA VAL A 290 -19.40 -8.61 3.73
C VAL A 290 -20.29 -8.74 4.97
N LYS A 291 -21.07 -7.69 5.32
CA LYS A 291 -22.01 -7.72 6.45
C LYS A 291 -23.07 -8.81 6.32
N SER A 292 -23.56 -9.09 5.11
CA SER A 292 -24.53 -10.17 4.88
C SER A 292 -23.91 -11.58 4.94
N MET A 293 -22.59 -11.70 4.85
CA MET A 293 -21.88 -12.98 4.75
C MET A 293 -20.86 -13.15 5.88
N LYS A 294 -21.24 -12.77 7.11
CA LYS A 294 -20.34 -12.78 8.27
C LYS A 294 -19.56 -14.09 8.43
N ASP A 295 -20.24 -15.22 8.34
CA ASP A 295 -19.66 -16.54 8.60
C ASP A 295 -18.68 -17.00 7.51
N ARG A 296 -18.68 -16.37 6.32
CA ARG A 296 -17.71 -16.67 5.25
C ARG A 296 -16.34 -16.04 5.49
N TYR A 297 -16.22 -15.08 6.41
CA TYR A 297 -14.99 -14.30 6.58
C TYR A 297 -14.35 -14.51 7.96
N PRO A 298 -13.27 -15.31 8.08
CA PRO A 298 -12.57 -15.48 9.34
C PRO A 298 -12.08 -14.16 9.96
N ALA A 299 -11.73 -13.19 9.12
CA ALA A 299 -11.28 -11.85 9.52
C ALA A 299 -12.41 -10.80 9.42
N TYR A 300 -13.67 -11.19 9.59
CA TYR A 300 -14.85 -10.34 9.42
C TYR A 300 -14.73 -8.98 10.12
N ASP A 301 -14.37 -8.97 11.40
CA ASP A 301 -14.29 -7.74 12.19
C ASP A 301 -13.23 -6.79 11.61
N LYS A 302 -12.08 -7.31 11.17
CA LYS A 302 -11.01 -6.50 10.56
C LYS A 302 -11.44 -5.93 9.22
N ILE A 303 -12.05 -6.75 8.36
CA ILE A 303 -12.51 -6.34 7.02
C ILE A 303 -13.59 -5.27 7.16
N THR A 304 -14.62 -5.50 7.99
CA THR A 304 -15.71 -4.54 8.18
C THR A 304 -15.24 -3.25 8.84
N SER A 305 -14.30 -3.32 9.78
CA SER A 305 -13.66 -2.15 10.41
C SER A 305 -12.93 -1.27 9.41
N VAL A 306 -12.11 -1.88 8.54
CA VAL A 306 -11.37 -1.16 7.49
C VAL A 306 -12.33 -0.58 6.47
N LEU A 307 -13.24 -1.38 5.90
CA LEU A 307 -14.19 -0.91 4.90
C LEU A 307 -15.14 0.17 5.43
N THR A 308 -15.56 0.09 6.70
CA THR A 308 -16.35 1.16 7.34
C THR A 308 -15.56 2.46 7.40
N THR A 309 -14.28 2.39 7.79
CA THR A 309 -13.42 3.59 7.87
C THR A 309 -13.18 4.19 6.48
N VAL A 310 -12.90 3.36 5.48
CA VAL A 310 -12.74 3.78 4.07
C VAL A 310 -14.02 4.42 3.52
N SER A 311 -15.20 3.88 3.85
CA SER A 311 -16.49 4.42 3.38
C SER A 311 -16.86 5.79 3.97
N GLU A 312 -16.22 6.17 5.08
CA GLU A 312 -16.42 7.46 5.75
C GLU A 312 -15.23 8.42 5.53
N GLU A 313 -14.24 8.03 4.73
CA GLU A 313 -13.04 8.79 4.43
C GLU A 313 -13.25 9.74 3.24
N LEU A 314 -12.70 10.96 3.33
CA LEU A 314 -12.61 11.87 2.19
C LEU A 314 -11.63 11.29 1.17
N HIS A 315 -12.18 10.78 0.07
CA HIS A 315 -11.42 10.13 -1.00
C HIS A 315 -10.79 11.13 -1.97
N ASP A 316 -11.38 12.32 -2.08
CA ASP A 316 -10.97 13.43 -2.95
C ASP A 316 -10.00 14.40 -2.26
N ALA A 317 -9.78 14.28 -0.95
CA ALA A 317 -8.76 15.00 -0.20
C ALA A 317 -7.48 14.13 -0.07
N PRO A 318 -6.39 14.44 -0.80
CA PRO A 318 -5.21 13.60 -0.79
C PRO A 318 -4.36 13.83 0.46
N LEU A 319 -3.82 12.73 1.00
CA LEU A 319 -2.98 12.71 2.19
C LEU A 319 -3.76 13.11 3.44
N PHE A 320 -3.08 13.13 4.58
CA PHE A 320 -3.67 13.50 5.87
C PHE A 320 -2.64 14.22 6.73
N PHE A 321 -3.10 14.89 7.77
CA PHE A 321 -2.25 15.45 8.82
C PHE A 321 -2.59 14.84 10.18
N SER A 322 -1.71 15.03 11.16
CA SER A 322 -1.91 14.57 12.53
C SER A 322 -2.14 15.77 13.43
N LEU A 323 -3.27 15.80 14.12
CA LEU A 323 -3.59 16.87 15.07
C LEU A 323 -2.54 16.94 16.20
N HIS A 324 -2.05 15.79 16.65
CA HIS A 324 -0.98 15.71 17.65
C HIS A 324 0.31 16.38 17.16
N ASN A 325 0.63 16.25 15.88
CA ASN A 325 1.83 16.85 15.29
C ASN A 325 1.70 18.36 15.17
N ILE A 326 0.56 18.82 14.66
CA ILE A 326 0.24 20.25 14.54
C ILE A 326 0.28 20.92 15.92
N ALA A 327 -0.34 20.31 16.93
CA ALA A 327 -0.29 20.79 18.32
C ALA A 327 1.14 20.78 18.87
N GLY A 328 1.95 19.77 18.52
CA GLY A 328 3.36 19.68 18.86
C GLY A 328 4.21 20.81 18.26
N THR A 329 3.93 21.21 17.01
CA THR A 329 4.62 22.32 16.33
C THR A 329 4.44 23.64 17.09
N VAL A 330 3.22 23.92 17.57
CA VAL A 330 2.91 25.12 18.37
C VAL A 330 3.06 24.90 19.89
N LYS A 331 3.53 23.72 20.31
CA LYS A 331 3.60 23.20 21.69
C LYS A 331 2.41 23.58 22.57
N CYS A 332 1.20 23.41 22.04
CA CYS A 332 -0.03 23.61 22.81
C CYS A 332 -0.58 22.28 23.33
N MET A 333 -1.47 22.36 24.31
CA MET A 333 -2.34 21.23 24.63
C MET A 333 -3.21 20.94 23.40
N SER A 334 -3.18 19.70 22.90
CA SER A 334 -3.95 19.32 21.73
C SER A 334 -5.45 19.46 22.02
N PRO A 335 -6.24 20.12 21.15
CA PRO A 335 -7.69 20.07 21.26
C PRO A 335 -8.17 18.63 21.11
N SER A 336 -9.35 18.34 21.65
CA SER A 336 -10.00 17.06 21.39
C SER A 336 -10.34 16.95 19.90
N LEU A 337 -10.25 15.75 19.33
CA LEU A 337 -10.54 15.54 17.92
C LEU A 337 -11.98 15.98 17.55
N VAL A 338 -12.95 15.82 18.46
CA VAL A 338 -14.34 16.25 18.23
C VAL A 338 -14.45 17.76 18.11
N MET A 339 -13.73 18.49 18.98
CA MET A 339 -13.72 19.94 18.98
C MET A 339 -13.00 20.50 17.74
N PHE A 340 -11.85 19.93 17.40
CA PHE A 340 -11.13 20.30 16.18
C PHE A 340 -11.97 20.03 14.92
N ARG A 341 -12.66 18.87 14.85
CA ARG A 341 -13.60 18.58 13.77
C ARG A 341 -14.74 19.58 13.70
N SER A 342 -15.29 19.99 14.84
CA SER A 342 -16.35 20.99 14.88
C SER A 342 -15.87 22.32 14.32
N ALA A 343 -14.68 22.78 14.72
CA ALA A 343 -14.05 23.99 14.19
C ALA A 343 -13.88 23.95 12.65
N VAL A 344 -13.36 22.84 12.11
CA VAL A 344 -13.19 22.69 10.65
C VAL A 344 -14.55 22.70 9.92
N LEU A 345 -15.56 22.02 10.47
CA LEU A 345 -16.91 22.00 9.89
C LEU A 345 -17.59 23.37 9.94
N ASN A 346 -17.48 24.07 11.06
CA ASN A 346 -18.04 25.41 11.24
C ASN A 346 -17.34 26.45 10.36
N ALA A 347 -16.06 26.21 10.01
CA ALA A 347 -15.32 26.99 9.01
C ALA A 347 -15.73 26.68 7.56
N GLY A 348 -16.68 25.76 7.33
CA GLY A 348 -17.21 25.44 5.99
C GLY A 348 -16.45 24.35 5.24
N TYR A 349 -15.53 23.64 5.89
CA TYR A 349 -14.70 22.60 5.28
C TYR A 349 -15.10 21.20 5.72
N ARG A 350 -14.75 20.20 4.92
CA ARG A 350 -15.00 18.79 5.21
C ARG A 350 -13.85 18.20 6.00
N ILE A 351 -14.15 17.21 6.85
CA ILE A 351 -13.15 16.51 7.64
C ILE A 351 -13.49 15.04 7.87
N SER A 352 -12.53 14.15 7.62
CA SER A 352 -12.65 12.72 7.94
C SER A 352 -11.47 12.21 8.76
N SER A 353 -11.64 11.01 9.32
CA SER A 353 -10.50 10.18 9.72
C SER A 353 -9.93 9.48 8.49
N THR A 354 -8.78 8.81 8.62
CA THR A 354 -8.23 7.94 7.57
C THR A 354 -8.04 6.52 8.09
N HIS A 355 -8.18 5.52 7.22
CA HIS A 355 -7.96 4.12 7.58
C HIS A 355 -6.47 3.77 7.79
N VAL A 356 -5.53 4.55 7.23
CA VAL A 356 -4.10 4.20 7.28
C VAL A 356 -3.41 4.61 8.58
N ASN A 357 -4.02 5.50 9.36
CA ASN A 357 -3.46 6.02 10.61
C ASN A 357 -4.56 6.45 11.59
N PRO A 358 -4.59 5.91 12.83
CA PRO A 358 -5.61 6.24 13.83
C PRO A 358 -5.61 7.70 14.29
N LEU A 359 -4.47 8.39 14.18
CA LEU A 359 -4.32 9.81 14.52
C LEU A 359 -4.45 10.73 13.29
N GLY A 360 -4.62 10.15 12.10
CA GLY A 360 -4.68 10.87 10.85
C GLY A 360 -6.05 11.51 10.60
N VAL A 361 -6.01 12.73 10.09
CA VAL A 361 -7.18 13.55 9.75
C VAL A 361 -7.03 14.07 8.33
N LYS A 362 -8.07 13.88 7.53
CA LYS A 362 -8.17 14.45 6.19
C LYS A 362 -9.11 15.62 6.19
N SER A 363 -8.78 16.66 5.44
CA SER A 363 -9.65 17.80 5.22
C SER A 363 -9.34 18.43 3.87
N ASP A 364 -10.32 19.10 3.28
CA ASP A 364 -10.14 20.01 2.14
C ASP A 364 -9.86 21.45 2.58
N ALA A 365 -9.75 21.70 3.89
CA ALA A 365 -9.30 22.98 4.42
C ALA A 365 -7.85 23.25 4.03
N PRO A 366 -7.54 24.44 3.48
CA PRO A 366 -6.18 24.86 3.22
C PRO A 366 -5.41 25.09 4.53
N TRP A 367 -4.08 25.07 4.45
CA TRP A 367 -3.21 25.08 5.64
C TRP A 367 -3.31 26.37 6.46
N ASP A 368 -3.56 27.51 5.81
CA ASP A 368 -3.84 28.79 6.47
C ASP A 368 -5.06 28.70 7.40
N VAL A 369 -6.14 28.06 6.96
CA VAL A 369 -7.34 27.82 7.78
C VAL A 369 -7.02 26.86 8.93
N ILE A 370 -6.29 25.78 8.67
CA ILE A 370 -5.88 24.83 9.73
C ILE A 370 -5.04 25.55 10.79
N TRP A 371 -4.11 26.42 10.39
CA TRP A 371 -3.32 27.22 11.32
C TRP A 371 -4.14 28.29 12.04
N ASP A 372 -5.11 28.92 11.39
CA ASP A 372 -6.03 29.87 12.04
C ASP A 372 -6.85 29.20 13.14
N ILE A 373 -7.36 27.99 12.92
CA ILE A 373 -8.02 27.19 13.96
C ILE A 373 -7.08 26.98 15.16
N MET A 374 -5.81 26.66 14.91
CA MET A 374 -4.83 26.48 15.98
C MET A 374 -4.46 27.80 16.68
N ARG A 375 -4.37 28.92 15.95
CA ARG A 375 -4.15 30.27 16.51
C ARG A 375 -5.30 30.66 17.44
N CYS A 376 -6.55 30.47 17.02
CA CYS A 376 -7.73 30.68 17.86
C CYS A 376 -7.73 29.76 19.09
N TRP A 377 -7.34 28.50 18.93
CA TRP A 377 -7.24 27.55 20.04
C TRP A 377 -6.23 28.01 21.10
N VAL A 378 -5.02 28.42 20.68
CA VAL A 378 -3.95 28.89 21.56
C VAL A 378 -4.31 30.22 22.23
N LYS A 379 -5.06 31.10 21.55
CA LYS A 379 -5.59 32.33 22.17
C LYS A 379 -6.49 32.01 23.37
N ASN A 380 -7.29 30.95 23.27
CA ASN A 380 -8.17 30.49 24.35
C ASN A 380 -7.44 29.60 25.39
N HIS A 381 -6.27 29.03 25.04
CA HIS A 381 -5.46 28.16 25.89
C HIS A 381 -4.00 28.61 25.84
N PRO A 382 -3.62 29.65 26.60
CA PRO A 382 -2.30 30.25 26.52
C PRO A 382 -1.18 29.24 26.82
N ILE A 383 -0.13 29.31 26.01
CA ILE A 383 1.07 28.46 26.14
C ILE A 383 2.21 29.22 26.80
N LYS A 384 3.22 28.49 27.28
CA LYS A 384 4.49 29.09 27.72
C LYS A 384 5.23 29.68 26.53
N GLU A 385 6.07 30.68 26.81
CA GLU A 385 6.92 31.32 25.82
C GLU A 385 7.78 30.28 25.07
N GLN A 386 7.86 30.47 23.75
CA GLN A 386 8.52 29.57 22.82
C GLN A 386 9.87 30.17 22.37
N PRO A 387 10.84 29.36 21.96
CA PRO A 387 12.07 29.86 21.35
C PRO A 387 11.77 30.74 20.13
N HIS A 388 12.46 31.88 20.00
CA HIS A 388 12.16 32.89 18.97
C HIS A 388 12.26 32.36 17.52
N ASP A 389 13.14 31.38 17.24
CA ASP A 389 13.32 30.77 15.91
C ASP A 389 12.49 29.48 15.69
N SER A 390 11.53 29.18 16.57
CA SER A 390 10.70 27.98 16.37
C SER A 390 9.62 28.21 15.29
N PRO A 391 9.30 27.18 14.46
CA PRO A 391 8.18 27.26 13.52
C PRO A 391 6.85 27.64 14.19
N GLY A 392 6.62 27.17 15.42
CA GLY A 392 5.44 27.51 16.21
C GLY A 392 5.35 29.01 16.53
N THR A 393 6.47 29.65 16.88
CA THR A 393 6.53 31.09 17.15
C THR A 393 6.17 31.91 15.91
N ALA A 394 6.69 31.52 14.74
CA ALA A 394 6.39 32.18 13.46
C ALA A 394 4.93 32.02 13.03
N ILE A 395 4.29 30.90 13.39
CA ILE A 395 2.86 30.66 13.12
C ILE A 395 2.01 31.53 14.04
N LEU A 396 2.34 31.58 15.34
CA LEU A 396 1.56 32.27 16.37
C LEU A 396 1.75 33.78 16.38
N SER A 397 2.79 34.32 15.75
CA SER A 397 2.99 35.76 15.59
C SER A 397 1.99 36.41 14.62
N LYS A 398 1.32 35.60 13.80
CA LYS A 398 0.27 36.04 12.86
C LYS A 398 -1.08 36.04 13.57
N SER A 399 -1.84 37.11 13.39
CA SER A 399 -3.24 37.15 13.82
C SER A 399 -4.09 36.23 12.94
N PRO A 400 -5.02 35.45 13.53
CA PRO A 400 -5.94 34.65 12.73
C PRO A 400 -6.81 35.55 11.85
N THR A 401 -6.98 35.17 10.60
CA THR A 401 -7.88 35.86 9.65
C THR A 401 -9.32 35.39 9.80
N LEU A 402 -9.50 34.14 10.23
CA LEU A 402 -10.77 33.52 10.53
C LEU A 402 -11.07 33.53 12.03
N GLU A 403 -12.26 33.99 12.43
CA GLU A 403 -12.79 33.74 13.76
C GLU A 403 -13.47 32.36 13.80
N VAL A 404 -12.88 31.44 14.57
CA VAL A 404 -13.29 30.03 14.57
C VAL A 404 -14.27 29.75 15.69
N ASP A 405 -15.41 29.17 15.32
CA ASP A 405 -16.40 28.64 16.25
C ASP A 405 -16.09 27.18 16.64
N PHE A 406 -15.80 26.96 17.92
CA PHE A 406 -15.55 25.63 18.49
C PHE A 406 -16.83 24.95 19.03
N SER A 407 -18.00 25.56 18.85
CA SER A 407 -19.28 24.95 19.22
C SER A 407 -19.46 23.59 18.54
N ARG A 408 -20.04 22.63 19.26
CA ARG A 408 -20.10 21.24 18.80
C ARG A 408 -20.99 21.12 17.57
N ALA A 409 -20.39 20.81 16.41
CA ALA A 409 -21.13 20.52 15.19
C ALA A 409 -21.82 19.15 15.28
N VAL A 410 -23.06 19.06 14.78
CA VAL A 410 -23.85 17.81 14.76
C VAL A 410 -23.11 16.68 14.01
N ALA A 411 -22.36 17.03 12.96
CA ALA A 411 -21.57 16.10 12.15
C ALA A 411 -20.14 15.86 12.67
N ALA A 412 -19.77 16.38 13.85
CA ALA A 412 -18.41 16.21 14.40
C ALA A 412 -18.07 14.76 14.77
N LEU A 413 -19.09 13.93 15.03
CA LEU A 413 -18.96 12.48 15.17
C LEU A 413 -19.45 11.78 13.91
N SER A 414 -18.63 10.89 13.39
CA SER A 414 -19.05 9.99 12.30
C SER A 414 -20.15 9.02 12.74
N LYS A 415 -20.90 8.48 11.77
CA LYS A 415 -21.96 7.49 12.02
C LYS A 415 -21.40 6.25 12.71
N ALA A 416 -20.23 5.77 12.31
CA ALA A 416 -19.55 4.65 12.96
C ALA A 416 -19.15 4.93 14.41
N GLN A 417 -18.67 6.15 14.72
CA GLN A 417 -18.32 6.54 16.10
C GLN A 417 -19.56 6.61 16.99
N MET A 418 -20.67 7.17 16.49
CA MET A 418 -21.94 7.18 17.23
C MET A 418 -22.43 5.76 17.54
N LYS A 419 -22.17 4.81 16.63
CA LYS A 419 -22.49 3.38 16.79
C LYS A 419 -21.41 2.57 17.53
N LYS A 420 -20.36 3.21 18.06
CA LYS A 420 -19.22 2.57 18.76
C LYS A 420 -18.56 1.43 17.97
N VAL A 421 -18.53 1.53 16.64
CA VAL A 421 -17.86 0.54 15.77
C VAL A 421 -16.35 0.69 15.94
N LYS A 422 -15.65 -0.40 16.29
CA LYS A 422 -14.19 -0.42 16.35
C LYS A 422 -13.63 -0.22 14.94
N ARG A 423 -12.72 0.75 14.77
CA ARG A 423 -12.09 1.10 13.48
C ARG A 423 -10.65 0.59 13.33
N PHE A 424 -9.96 0.46 14.45
CA PHE A 424 -8.63 -0.10 14.54
C PHE A 424 -8.69 -1.25 15.53
N LEU A 425 -8.40 -2.45 15.04
CA LEU A 425 -8.32 -3.64 15.87
C LEU A 425 -6.86 -3.86 16.27
N PRO A 426 -6.60 -4.32 17.51
CA PRO A 426 -5.25 -4.71 17.90
C PRO A 426 -4.77 -5.89 17.06
N ASN A 427 -3.45 -6.04 16.96
CA ASN A 427 -2.86 -7.21 16.31
C ASN A 427 -3.28 -8.50 17.03
N PRO A 428 -3.53 -9.60 16.30
CA PRO A 428 -3.98 -10.85 16.91
C PRO A 428 -2.98 -11.46 17.90
N GLU A 429 -1.67 -11.26 17.67
CA GLU A 429 -0.60 -11.87 18.46
C GLU A 429 0.50 -10.86 18.83
N ARG A 430 1.22 -11.12 19.93
CA ARG A 430 2.30 -10.27 20.45
C ARG A 430 3.50 -10.13 19.49
N HIS A 431 3.72 -11.10 18.60
CA HIS A 431 4.79 -11.12 17.59
C HIS A 431 4.23 -11.19 16.16
N TRP A 432 3.03 -10.63 15.96
CA TRP A 432 2.37 -10.57 14.67
C TRP A 432 3.15 -9.71 13.66
N GLY A 433 3.49 -10.28 12.50
CA GLY A 433 4.18 -9.56 11.42
C GLY A 433 4.96 -10.48 10.46
N PRO A 434 5.65 -9.89 9.46
CA PRO A 434 6.47 -10.65 8.52
C PRO A 434 7.58 -11.41 9.26
N LYS A 435 7.61 -12.73 9.09
CA LYS A 435 8.71 -13.56 9.61
C LYS A 435 9.96 -13.37 8.76
N VAL A 436 11.11 -13.70 9.33
CA VAL A 436 12.41 -13.62 8.65
C VAL A 436 12.36 -14.48 7.38
N ARG A 437 12.88 -13.94 6.27
CA ARG A 437 13.00 -14.67 4.99
C ARG A 437 13.70 -16.01 5.23
N ALA A 438 13.16 -17.09 4.67
CA ALA A 438 13.75 -18.41 4.72
C ALA A 438 15.23 -18.38 4.26
N GLY A 439 16.12 -19.01 5.01
CA GLY A 439 17.56 -19.08 4.72
C GLY A 439 18.43 -17.97 5.33
N ARG A 440 17.86 -16.93 5.96
CA ARG A 440 18.65 -15.93 6.70
C ARG A 440 18.89 -16.41 8.14
N LYS A 441 20.14 -16.41 8.60
CA LYS A 441 20.48 -16.67 10.02
C LYS A 441 19.88 -15.56 10.90
N ILE A 442 19.12 -15.96 11.91
CA ILE A 442 18.61 -15.08 12.96
C ILE A 442 19.82 -14.52 13.72
N THR A 443 20.03 -13.21 13.68
CA THR A 443 21.02 -12.53 14.53
C THR A 443 20.37 -12.10 15.86
N SER A 444 21.17 -11.73 16.87
CA SER A 444 20.68 -11.25 18.18
C SER A 444 19.64 -10.12 18.09
N LYS A 445 19.71 -9.26 17.05
CA LYS A 445 18.71 -8.22 16.76
C LYS A 445 17.33 -8.76 16.36
N HIS A 446 17.22 -10.01 15.91
CA HIS A 446 15.97 -10.66 15.49
C HIS A 446 15.34 -11.54 16.59
N VAL A 447 16.04 -11.77 17.70
CA VAL A 447 15.62 -12.71 18.75
C VAL A 447 14.35 -12.23 19.48
N SER A 448 14.11 -10.92 19.53
CA SER A 448 12.88 -10.33 20.08
C SER A 448 11.60 -10.68 19.27
N LEU A 449 11.74 -11.17 18.04
CA LEU A 449 10.62 -11.59 17.18
C LEU A 449 10.23 -13.07 17.35
N LEU A 450 11.03 -13.86 18.06
CA LEU A 450 10.87 -15.31 18.16
C LEU A 450 10.18 -15.78 19.45
N GLY A 451 9.70 -14.84 20.27
CA GLY A 451 9.03 -15.14 21.52
C GLY A 451 9.98 -15.41 22.71
N PRO A 452 9.45 -15.44 23.94
CA PRO A 452 10.24 -15.59 25.17
C PRO A 452 11.00 -16.92 25.27
N GLU A 453 10.50 -17.99 24.64
CA GLU A 453 11.14 -19.31 24.65
C GLU A 453 12.46 -19.32 23.86
N ALA A 454 12.52 -18.65 22.71
CA ALA A 454 13.74 -18.52 21.91
C ALA A 454 14.77 -17.58 22.57
N ILE A 455 14.30 -16.55 23.30
CA ILE A 455 15.13 -15.66 24.12
C ILE A 455 15.80 -16.47 25.25
N ASN A 456 15.02 -17.29 25.96
CA ASN A 456 15.53 -18.11 27.06
C ASN A 456 16.50 -19.20 26.60
N SER A 457 16.27 -19.80 25.43
CA SER A 457 17.22 -20.79 24.86
C SER A 457 18.58 -20.20 24.50
N ILE A 458 18.65 -18.91 24.12
CA ILE A 458 19.90 -18.24 23.75
C ILE A 458 20.59 -17.65 24.99
N LEU A 459 19.84 -17.14 25.95
CA LEU A 459 20.37 -16.62 27.22
C LEU A 459 20.89 -17.74 28.13
N ASN A 460 20.21 -18.90 28.17
CA ASN A 460 20.64 -20.05 28.97
C ASN A 460 21.84 -20.81 28.37
N GLY A 461 22.19 -20.54 27.11
CA GLY A 461 23.40 -21.09 26.47
C GLY A 461 24.68 -20.30 26.72
N ALA A 462 24.61 -19.18 27.45
CA ALA A 462 25.73 -18.27 27.69
C ALA A 462 26.27 -18.29 29.13
N VAL A 463 25.81 -19.22 29.98
CA VAL A 463 26.31 -19.35 31.37
C VAL A 463 26.55 -20.82 31.71
N SER A 464 27.76 -21.31 31.45
CA SER A 464 28.40 -22.36 32.25
C SER A 464 29.91 -22.40 31.94
N HIS A 465 30.68 -21.65 32.71
CA HIS A 465 32.06 -22.00 33.02
C HIS A 465 32.10 -22.28 34.52
N GLU A 466 32.31 -23.54 34.90
CA GLU A 466 33.13 -23.91 36.06
C GLU A 466 33.49 -25.40 35.96
N ASP A 467 34.70 -25.68 36.45
CA ASP A 467 35.59 -26.79 36.17
C ASP A 467 35.21 -28.14 36.81
N GLY A 468 35.74 -29.23 36.26
CA GLY A 468 36.21 -30.36 37.08
C GLY A 468 35.82 -31.78 36.67
N ASN A 469 36.75 -32.43 35.96
CA ASN A 469 37.16 -33.84 36.09
C ASN A 469 36.38 -34.97 35.37
N GLY A 470 37.12 -35.75 34.55
CA GLY A 470 36.87 -37.20 34.41
C GLY A 470 36.74 -37.83 33.01
N ALA A 471 37.90 -38.14 32.40
CA ALA A 471 38.22 -39.36 31.64
C ALA A 471 37.69 -39.66 30.20
N ALA A 472 38.69 -39.77 29.31
CA ALA A 472 38.92 -40.74 28.22
C ALA A 472 38.13 -40.65 26.89
N LEU A 473 38.84 -40.20 25.85
CA LEU A 473 38.59 -40.54 24.44
C LEU A 473 39.84 -41.23 23.86
N ASP A 474 39.61 -42.36 23.20
CA ASP A 474 40.60 -43.20 22.52
C ASP A 474 41.01 -42.62 21.16
N LYS A 475 42.23 -43.00 20.74
CA LYS A 475 43.06 -42.44 19.65
C LYS A 475 42.51 -42.59 18.21
N PRO A 476 43.02 -41.78 17.25
CA PRO A 476 42.78 -41.91 15.81
C PRO A 476 43.88 -42.70 15.08
N ALA A 477 43.61 -43.13 13.83
CA ALA A 477 44.59 -43.64 12.86
C ALA A 477 44.09 -43.34 11.42
N PRO A 478 44.94 -43.41 10.35
CA PRO A 478 45.67 -42.25 9.81
C PRO A 478 45.42 -41.99 8.30
N GLU A 479 45.96 -40.88 7.82
CA GLU A 479 46.03 -40.45 6.40
C GLU A 479 46.85 -41.40 5.51
N PRO A 480 46.78 -41.20 4.18
CA PRO A 480 48.00 -41.15 3.39
C PRO A 480 48.15 -39.87 2.56
N GLU A 481 49.35 -39.31 2.65
CA GLU A 481 50.03 -38.41 1.69
C GLU A 481 50.01 -39.03 0.27
N GLY A 482 50.06 -38.33 -0.86
CA GLY A 482 50.21 -36.92 -1.23
C GLY A 482 50.30 -36.85 -2.77
N ILE A 483 50.36 -35.64 -3.35
CA ILE A 483 51.14 -35.22 -4.53
C ILE A 483 50.80 -33.74 -4.79
N LYS A 484 51.86 -32.96 -5.02
CA LYS A 484 51.92 -31.51 -5.23
C LYS A 484 51.46 -31.11 -6.65
N ASP A 485 51.05 -29.85 -6.83
CA ASP A 485 51.71 -28.89 -7.74
C ASP A 485 51.09 -27.46 -7.67
N ASP A 486 51.99 -26.50 -7.42
CA ASP A 486 52.14 -25.10 -7.87
C ASP A 486 51.01 -24.03 -7.78
N GLU A 487 51.17 -23.15 -6.76
CA GLU A 487 51.30 -21.65 -6.76
C GLU A 487 50.40 -20.69 -7.61
N PRO A 488 50.24 -19.38 -7.25
CA PRO A 488 49.66 -18.86 -6.03
C PRO A 488 48.67 -17.67 -6.22
N SER A 489 48.10 -17.28 -5.08
CA SER A 489 47.24 -16.15 -4.72
C SER A 489 47.38 -14.79 -5.41
N THR A 490 46.26 -14.05 -5.46
CA THR A 490 46.24 -12.61 -5.09
C THR A 490 44.96 -12.23 -4.34
N LYS A 491 45.07 -12.05 -3.01
CA LYS A 491 44.23 -11.13 -2.22
C LYS A 491 45.00 -9.81 -2.16
N ARG A 492 44.35 -8.67 -2.43
CA ARG A 492 44.90 -7.34 -2.10
C ARG A 492 43.99 -6.65 -1.08
N GLN A 493 44.61 -6.33 0.04
CA GLN A 493 44.08 -5.55 1.16
C GLN A 493 44.03 -4.05 0.84
N LYS A 494 43.16 -3.37 1.59
CA LYS A 494 43.07 -1.91 1.77
C LYS A 494 44.34 -1.34 2.43
N THR A 495 44.67 -0.12 2.05
CA THR A 495 45.49 0.83 2.83
C THR A 495 44.85 2.22 2.77
N GLY A 496 44.50 2.79 3.94
CA GLY A 496 44.69 4.22 4.25
C GLY A 496 46.09 4.38 4.86
N ASP A 497 46.65 5.56 5.13
CA ASP A 497 46.18 6.93 5.24
C ASP A 497 47.36 7.90 4.95
N ASP A 498 47.06 9.22 4.99
CA ASP A 498 47.94 10.38 5.32
C ASP A 498 48.94 10.86 4.24
N GLU A 499 49.23 12.15 4.00
CA GLU A 499 48.93 13.43 4.67
C GLU A 499 49.27 14.63 3.73
N GLU A 500 48.63 15.76 4.04
CA GLU A 500 48.83 17.22 3.81
C GLU A 500 49.80 17.89 2.78
N ALA A 501 49.31 19.07 2.32
CA ALA A 501 49.98 20.38 2.04
C ALA A 501 49.90 20.88 0.57
N ASN A 502 49.69 22.15 0.23
CA ASN A 502 49.27 23.38 0.91
C ASN A 502 48.77 24.38 -0.17
N GLU A 503 48.00 25.36 0.29
CA GLU A 503 47.52 26.62 -0.35
C GLU A 503 48.65 27.52 -0.92
N PRO A 504 48.37 28.63 -1.67
CA PRO A 504 47.34 29.67 -1.42
C PRO A 504 46.29 29.90 -2.51
#